data_AF-A0A7Y5LWR7-F1
#
_entry.id   AF-A0A7Y5LWR7-F1
#
_cell.length_a   1.000
_cell.length_b   1.000
_cell.length_c   1.000
_cell.angle_alpha   90.00
_cell.angle_beta   90.00
_cell.angle_gamma   90.00
#
_symmetry.space_group_name_H-M   'P 1'
#
loop_
_entity.id
_entity.type
_entity.pdbx_description
1 polymer ?
#
loop_
_entity_poly.entity_id
_entity_poly.type
_entity_poly.pdbx_seq_one_letter_code
_entity_poly.pdbx_strand_id
1 'polypeptide(L)'
;MLSALLALSILACPPPGIEHKTAHYDLYAETVDPEEIGALLEEAWKQFARFFLAAPKDRLRVEIYASNEAYQAALKRDKQGEIHSGGYYSPGTKIAYLWVQPSDYFTRQLILHEAAHQFHYLAATENKNTTAPWYAEGIAEYLGMHNWDGKTLKTGVVPAVSLEDYPAKALEQYEAIQEDLQAAATGTVAADRPLAWAIVHWSVNRRPREWAAFAADMNRGRPVRKSWEKAMGDMTPAWKKDFRDWLESHQQPLRIVWINWQERGELIEGRAAPGVIAGAVLKKPGPRLAVEIVSRDGANSAGLMFHHAGKEDYWLLDILDGSQASIRHRLNGQWESRGAVKFEKRAGAPTAELVRDGSASILKVNGTEIGRVEGSGEAGPAFEGGRVVFRLLK
;
A
#
# COMPACT_ATOMS: atom_id res chain seq x y z
N MET A 1 26.58 8.52 -5.96
CA MET A 1 27.39 7.31 -6.18
C MET A 1 26.84 6.19 -5.30
N LEU A 2 25.82 5.47 -5.78
CA LEU A 2 25.47 4.15 -5.25
C LEU A 2 26.37 3.15 -5.98
N SER A 3 27.51 2.78 -5.38
CA SER A 3 28.33 1.70 -5.94
C SER A 3 27.63 0.37 -5.70
N ALA A 4 27.29 -0.26 -6.80
CA ALA A 4 26.68 -1.56 -6.91
C ALA A 4 27.54 -2.64 -6.25
N LEU A 5 27.08 -3.17 -5.12
CA LEU A 5 27.34 -4.55 -4.73
C LEU A 5 26.35 -5.44 -5.49
N LEU A 6 26.60 -5.64 -6.79
CA LEU A 6 26.05 -6.77 -7.52
C LEU A 6 26.83 -8.00 -7.03
N ALA A 7 26.30 -8.67 -6.00
CA ALA A 7 26.68 -10.04 -5.74
C ALA A 7 26.33 -10.85 -7.00
N LEU A 8 27.32 -11.51 -7.60
CA LEU A 8 27.11 -12.54 -8.62
C LEU A 8 26.31 -13.68 -7.94
N SER A 9 24.99 -13.56 -7.92
CA SER A 9 24.12 -14.71 -7.74
C SER A 9 24.23 -15.53 -9.01
N ILE A 10 24.83 -16.70 -8.90
CA ILE A 10 24.74 -17.75 -9.91
C ILE A 10 23.24 -17.94 -10.18
N LEU A 11 22.80 -17.64 -11.40
CA LEU A 11 21.43 -17.76 -11.88
C LEU A 11 21.02 -19.24 -11.86
N ALA A 12 20.76 -19.78 -10.69
CA ALA A 12 19.98 -21.00 -10.56
C ALA A 12 18.63 -20.70 -11.23
N CYS A 13 18.19 -21.59 -12.12
CA CYS A 13 16.83 -21.54 -12.65
C CYS A 13 15.89 -21.45 -11.44
N PRO A 14 14.98 -20.46 -11.38
CA PRO A 14 14.05 -20.37 -10.25
C PRO A 14 13.33 -21.72 -10.11
N PRO A 15 13.08 -22.17 -8.87
CA PRO A 15 12.35 -23.41 -8.65
C PRO A 15 11.01 -23.36 -9.40
N PRO A 16 10.53 -24.49 -9.93
CA PRO A 16 9.24 -24.52 -10.61
C PRO A 16 8.15 -24.00 -9.66
N GLY A 17 7.25 -23.17 -10.17
CA GLY A 17 6.16 -22.64 -9.36
C GLY A 17 5.22 -23.72 -8.85
N ILE A 18 4.49 -23.36 -7.80
CA ILE A 18 3.58 -24.22 -7.06
C ILE A 18 2.15 -23.96 -7.56
N GLU A 19 1.47 -25.03 -7.93
CA GLU A 19 0.03 -25.01 -8.20
C GLU A 19 -0.75 -25.13 -6.89
N HIS A 20 -1.74 -24.25 -6.70
CA HIS A 20 -2.61 -24.26 -5.53
C HIS A 20 -4.06 -24.01 -5.93
N LYS A 21 -5.00 -24.67 -5.24
CA LYS A 21 -6.42 -24.64 -5.56
C LYS A 21 -7.24 -24.24 -4.35
N THR A 22 -8.07 -23.23 -4.52
CA THR A 22 -9.10 -22.83 -3.56
C THR A 22 -10.49 -23.06 -4.14
N ALA A 23 -11.53 -22.66 -3.42
CA ALA A 23 -12.92 -22.78 -3.87
C ALA A 23 -13.16 -22.03 -5.19
N HIS A 24 -12.61 -20.82 -5.33
CA HIS A 24 -12.87 -19.93 -6.46
C HIS A 24 -11.64 -19.69 -7.36
N TYR A 25 -10.43 -20.12 -6.97
CA TYR A 25 -9.21 -19.82 -7.72
C TYR A 25 -8.33 -21.03 -8.00
N ASP A 26 -7.76 -21.07 -9.20
CA ASP A 26 -6.59 -21.85 -9.59
C ASP A 26 -5.37 -20.92 -9.60
N LEU A 27 -4.37 -21.19 -8.76
CA LEU A 27 -3.19 -20.34 -8.57
C LEU A 27 -1.92 -21.05 -9.03
N TYR A 28 -1.04 -20.31 -9.71
CA TYR A 28 0.36 -20.66 -9.89
C TYR A 28 1.23 -19.59 -9.23
N ALA A 29 2.17 -19.98 -8.37
CA ALA A 29 3.04 -19.04 -7.65
C ALA A 29 4.48 -19.56 -7.53
N GLU A 30 5.47 -18.73 -7.85
CA GLU A 30 6.90 -19.13 -7.76
C GLU A 30 7.55 -18.81 -6.41
N THR A 31 7.38 -17.59 -5.88
CA THR A 31 8.12 -17.12 -4.68
C THR A 31 7.23 -16.61 -3.55
N VAL A 32 5.94 -16.43 -3.80
CA VAL A 32 4.96 -16.08 -2.75
C VAL A 32 4.34 -17.34 -2.18
N ASP A 33 3.87 -17.27 -0.94
CA ASP A 33 3.14 -18.36 -0.31
C ASP A 33 1.76 -18.52 -0.98
N PRO A 34 1.51 -19.61 -1.74
CA PRO A 34 0.26 -19.79 -2.44
C PRO A 34 -0.93 -20.00 -1.49
N GLU A 35 -0.72 -20.48 -0.25
CA GLU A 35 -1.80 -20.63 0.74
C GLU A 35 -2.24 -19.26 1.27
N GLU A 36 -1.31 -18.37 1.60
CA GLU A 36 -1.63 -16.99 2.03
C GLU A 36 -2.34 -16.23 0.89
N ILE A 37 -1.84 -16.34 -0.34
CA ILE A 37 -2.48 -15.70 -1.49
C ILE A 37 -3.86 -16.30 -1.80
N GLY A 38 -4.02 -17.61 -1.69
CA GLY A 38 -5.32 -18.27 -1.79
C GLY A 38 -6.32 -17.73 -0.78
N ALA A 39 -5.93 -17.65 0.50
CA ALA A 39 -6.78 -17.09 1.55
C ALA A 39 -7.15 -15.61 1.28
N LEU A 40 -6.18 -14.80 0.84
CA LEU A 40 -6.40 -13.40 0.45
C LEU A 40 -7.46 -13.28 -0.65
N LEU A 41 -7.31 -14.06 -1.73
CA LEU A 41 -8.21 -14.03 -2.89
C LEU A 41 -9.62 -14.54 -2.55
N GLU A 42 -9.76 -15.52 -1.66
CA GLU A 42 -11.06 -15.99 -1.18
C GLU A 42 -11.81 -14.91 -0.35
N GLU A 43 -11.10 -14.12 0.44
CA GLU A 43 -11.71 -12.95 1.11
C GLU A 43 -12.01 -11.82 0.12
N ALA A 44 -11.18 -11.65 -0.92
CA ALA A 44 -11.43 -10.68 -1.99
C ALA A 44 -12.68 -11.04 -2.80
N TRP A 45 -12.87 -12.31 -3.16
CA TRP A 45 -14.04 -12.80 -3.89
C TRP A 45 -15.36 -12.36 -3.25
N LYS A 46 -15.48 -12.48 -1.92
CA LYS A 46 -16.69 -12.08 -1.17
C LYS A 46 -16.97 -10.58 -1.31
N GLN A 47 -15.92 -9.75 -1.28
CA GLN A 47 -16.03 -8.30 -1.41
C GLN A 47 -16.30 -7.89 -2.85
N PHE A 48 -15.64 -8.52 -3.82
CA PHE A 48 -15.84 -8.27 -5.25
C PHE A 48 -17.26 -8.64 -5.66
N ALA A 49 -17.77 -9.81 -5.25
CA ALA A 49 -19.13 -10.23 -5.53
C ALA A 49 -20.17 -9.22 -5.01
N ARG A 50 -19.93 -8.66 -3.82
CA ARG A 50 -20.78 -7.61 -3.24
C ARG A 50 -20.65 -6.29 -4.00
N PHE A 51 -19.44 -5.89 -4.38
CA PHE A 51 -19.19 -4.64 -5.09
C PHE A 51 -19.83 -4.65 -6.49
N PHE A 52 -19.66 -5.76 -7.24
CA PHE A 52 -20.19 -5.89 -8.60
C PHE A 52 -21.64 -6.38 -8.67
N LEU A 53 -22.23 -6.80 -7.54
CA LEU A 53 -23.56 -7.43 -7.46
C LEU A 53 -23.71 -8.65 -8.40
N ALA A 54 -22.60 -9.31 -8.70
CA ALA A 54 -22.47 -10.43 -9.61
C ALA A 54 -21.19 -11.22 -9.27
N ALA A 55 -21.07 -12.45 -9.74
CA ALA A 55 -19.84 -13.23 -9.60
C ALA A 55 -19.56 -14.05 -10.87
N PRO A 56 -18.29 -14.32 -11.20
CA PRO A 56 -17.94 -15.27 -12.25
C PRO A 56 -18.49 -16.66 -11.94
N LYS A 57 -18.84 -17.42 -12.99
CA LYS A 57 -19.39 -18.78 -12.84
C LYS A 57 -18.31 -19.84 -12.64
N ASP A 58 -17.13 -19.60 -13.23
CA ASP A 58 -16.01 -20.53 -13.25
C ASP A 58 -14.94 -20.10 -12.23
N ARG A 59 -14.06 -21.03 -11.86
CA ARG A 59 -12.85 -20.71 -11.08
C ARG A 59 -11.93 -19.81 -11.88
N LEU A 60 -11.31 -18.85 -11.21
CA LEU A 60 -10.44 -17.85 -11.81
C LEU A 60 -8.98 -18.31 -11.76
N ARG A 61 -8.24 -18.10 -12.85
CA ARG A 61 -6.81 -18.42 -12.92
C ARG A 61 -5.98 -17.18 -12.65
N VAL A 62 -5.06 -17.27 -11.69
CA VAL A 62 -4.07 -16.22 -11.35
C VAL A 62 -2.68 -16.82 -11.35
N GLU A 63 -1.74 -16.19 -12.05
CA GLU A 63 -0.35 -16.66 -12.17
C GLU A 63 0.62 -15.58 -11.71
N ILE A 64 1.45 -15.90 -10.71
CA ILE A 64 2.34 -14.98 -10.00
C ILE A 64 3.78 -15.45 -10.15
N TYR A 65 4.52 -14.69 -10.95
CA TYR A 65 5.89 -15.01 -11.35
C TYR A 65 6.92 -14.33 -10.44
N ALA A 66 8.08 -14.95 -10.25
CA ALA A 66 9.13 -14.42 -9.39
C ALA A 66 9.78 -13.14 -9.94
N SER A 67 9.79 -12.98 -11.28
CA SER A 67 10.43 -11.86 -11.96
C SER A 67 9.65 -11.44 -13.21
N ASN A 68 9.98 -10.24 -13.72
CA ASN A 68 9.43 -9.74 -14.97
C ASN A 68 9.77 -10.68 -16.16
N GLU A 69 10.96 -11.28 -16.19
CA GLU A 69 11.37 -12.18 -17.27
C GLU A 69 10.49 -13.44 -17.33
N ALA A 70 10.19 -14.05 -16.18
CA ALA A 70 9.30 -15.20 -16.08
C ALA A 70 7.86 -14.84 -16.48
N TYR A 71 7.39 -13.66 -16.06
CA TYR A 71 6.11 -13.09 -16.49
C TYR A 71 6.03 -12.87 -18.01
N GLN A 72 7.04 -12.27 -18.64
CA GLN A 72 7.08 -12.11 -20.10
C GLN A 72 7.13 -13.46 -20.83
N ALA A 73 7.85 -14.44 -20.29
CA ALA A 73 7.90 -15.78 -20.86
C ALA A 73 6.53 -16.46 -20.84
N ALA A 74 5.76 -16.28 -19.76
CA ALA A 74 4.40 -16.79 -19.65
C ALA A 74 3.43 -16.10 -20.62
N LEU A 75 3.48 -14.77 -20.73
CA LEU A 75 2.70 -14.04 -21.73
C LEU A 75 2.99 -14.56 -23.15
N LYS A 76 4.26 -14.73 -23.49
CA LYS A 76 4.68 -15.28 -24.79
C LYS A 76 4.19 -16.71 -25.01
N ARG A 77 4.29 -17.58 -24.00
CA ARG A 77 3.78 -18.97 -24.02
C ARG A 77 2.30 -19.00 -24.39
N ASP A 78 1.52 -18.08 -23.83
CA ASP A 78 0.08 -18.00 -24.04
C ASP A 78 -0.31 -17.07 -25.20
N LYS A 79 0.67 -16.74 -26.06
CA LYS A 79 0.51 -15.90 -27.28
C LYS A 79 -0.09 -14.51 -26.99
N GLN A 80 0.20 -13.98 -25.80
CA GLN A 80 -0.08 -12.59 -25.46
C GLN A 80 1.03 -11.69 -26.04
N GLY A 81 0.70 -10.41 -26.26
CA GLY A 81 1.69 -9.41 -26.65
C GLY A 81 2.70 -9.15 -25.53
N GLU A 82 3.75 -8.40 -25.85
CA GLU A 82 4.65 -7.85 -24.83
C GLU A 82 3.89 -6.78 -24.03
N ILE A 83 3.88 -6.93 -22.70
CA ILE A 83 3.15 -6.04 -21.80
C ILE A 83 4.15 -5.45 -20.80
N HIS A 84 4.30 -4.13 -20.80
CA HIS A 84 5.29 -3.43 -19.96
C HIS A 84 4.78 -3.01 -18.57
N SER A 85 3.64 -3.55 -18.12
CA SER A 85 3.09 -3.33 -16.76
C SER A 85 3.52 -4.43 -15.79
N GLY A 86 3.33 -4.17 -14.48
CA GLY A 86 3.60 -5.15 -13.42
C GLY A 86 2.69 -6.39 -13.49
N GLY A 87 1.47 -6.21 -14.01
CA GLY A 87 0.46 -7.25 -14.17
C GLY A 87 -0.45 -6.97 -15.35
N TYR A 88 -1.21 -7.98 -15.74
CA TYR A 88 -2.14 -7.96 -16.85
C TYR A 88 -3.20 -9.06 -16.73
N TYR A 89 -4.47 -8.66 -16.68
CA TYR A 89 -5.58 -9.56 -17.01
C TYR A 89 -5.77 -9.66 -18.53
N SER A 90 -5.67 -10.87 -19.07
CA SER A 90 -5.99 -11.16 -20.48
C SER A 90 -7.45 -11.59 -20.65
N PRO A 91 -8.30 -10.83 -21.36
CA PRO A 91 -9.64 -11.29 -21.71
C PRO A 91 -9.64 -12.55 -22.59
N GLY A 92 -8.56 -12.77 -23.36
CA GLY A 92 -8.44 -13.91 -24.30
C GLY A 92 -8.21 -15.24 -23.59
N THR A 93 -7.28 -15.28 -22.64
CA THR A 93 -7.00 -16.49 -21.84
C THR A 93 -7.83 -16.56 -20.56
N LYS A 94 -8.40 -15.43 -20.14
CA LYS A 94 -9.07 -15.22 -18.84
C LYS A 94 -8.14 -15.45 -17.65
N ILE A 95 -6.83 -15.22 -17.83
CA ILE A 95 -5.82 -15.36 -16.79
C ILE A 95 -5.37 -13.97 -16.34
N ALA A 96 -5.23 -13.79 -15.03
CA ALA A 96 -4.53 -12.67 -14.44
C ALA A 96 -3.05 -13.05 -14.25
N TYR A 97 -2.17 -12.41 -15.01
CA TYR A 97 -0.72 -12.60 -14.95
C TYR A 97 -0.09 -11.44 -14.18
N LEU A 98 0.88 -11.71 -13.32
CA LEU A 98 1.70 -10.67 -12.70
C LEU A 98 3.03 -11.22 -12.21
N TRP A 99 3.95 -10.34 -11.82
CA TRP A 99 5.17 -10.73 -11.11
C TRP A 99 5.30 -10.04 -9.76
N VAL A 100 6.13 -10.60 -8.88
CA VAL A 100 6.35 -10.10 -7.51
C VAL A 100 6.93 -8.69 -7.53
N GLN A 101 6.26 -7.77 -6.84
CA GLN A 101 6.64 -6.37 -6.77
C GLN A 101 7.68 -6.12 -5.65
N PRO A 102 8.36 -4.95 -5.62
CA PRO A 102 9.41 -4.66 -4.65
C PRO A 102 9.01 -4.70 -3.16
N SER A 103 7.71 -4.82 -2.85
CA SER A 103 7.22 -5.05 -1.48
C SER A 103 6.07 -6.05 -1.47
N ASP A 104 5.90 -6.70 -0.32
CA ASP A 104 4.80 -7.64 -0.07
C ASP A 104 3.43 -6.95 -0.26
N TYR A 105 3.29 -5.70 0.23
CA TYR A 105 2.07 -4.91 0.06
C TYR A 105 1.77 -4.65 -1.42
N PHE A 106 2.74 -4.18 -2.20
CA PHE A 106 2.52 -3.93 -3.64
C PHE A 106 2.25 -5.21 -4.41
N THR A 107 2.87 -6.32 -4.01
CA THR A 107 2.58 -7.63 -4.62
C THR A 107 1.12 -8.00 -4.40
N ARG A 108 0.63 -7.91 -3.16
CA ARG A 108 -0.80 -8.17 -2.86
C ARG A 108 -1.73 -7.15 -3.52
N GLN A 109 -1.39 -5.86 -3.51
CA GLN A 109 -2.18 -4.84 -4.19
C GLN A 109 -2.32 -5.17 -5.68
N LEU A 110 -1.23 -5.56 -6.35
CA LEU A 110 -1.26 -5.92 -7.76
C LEU A 110 -2.04 -7.22 -8.02
N ILE A 111 -1.92 -8.23 -7.15
CA ILE A 111 -2.76 -9.44 -7.21
C ILE A 111 -4.24 -9.07 -7.15
N LEU A 112 -4.62 -8.23 -6.17
CA LEU A 112 -6.00 -7.78 -6.00
C LEU A 112 -6.46 -6.90 -7.17
N HIS A 113 -5.57 -6.07 -7.73
CA HIS A 113 -5.83 -5.22 -8.89
C HIS A 113 -6.17 -6.07 -10.13
N GLU A 114 -5.30 -7.02 -10.50
CA GLU A 114 -5.54 -7.87 -11.67
C GLU A 114 -6.71 -8.84 -11.45
N ALA A 115 -6.89 -9.34 -10.23
CA ALA A 115 -8.06 -10.13 -9.88
C ALA A 115 -9.36 -9.30 -9.95
N ALA A 116 -9.32 -8.01 -9.60
CA ALA A 116 -10.46 -7.11 -9.75
C ALA A 116 -10.81 -6.88 -11.22
N HIS A 117 -9.82 -6.69 -12.11
CA HIS A 117 -10.05 -6.65 -13.56
C HIS A 117 -10.70 -7.95 -14.06
N GLN A 118 -10.12 -9.10 -13.73
CA GLN A 118 -10.64 -10.41 -14.10
C GLN A 118 -12.09 -10.60 -13.64
N PHE A 119 -12.37 -10.28 -12.38
CA PHE A 119 -13.69 -10.41 -11.78
C PHE A 119 -14.68 -9.45 -12.44
N HIS A 120 -14.31 -8.18 -12.62
CA HIS A 120 -15.13 -7.16 -13.28
C HIS A 120 -15.52 -7.59 -14.68
N TYR A 121 -14.54 -8.01 -15.48
CA TYR A 121 -14.76 -8.42 -16.86
C TYR A 121 -15.69 -9.64 -16.94
N LEU A 122 -15.41 -10.68 -16.16
CA LEU A 122 -16.15 -11.93 -16.25
C LEU A 122 -17.53 -11.88 -15.59
N ALA A 123 -17.71 -11.06 -14.55
CA ALA A 123 -18.98 -10.98 -13.82
C ALA A 123 -19.93 -9.91 -14.36
N ALA A 124 -19.40 -8.77 -14.84
CA ALA A 124 -20.20 -7.57 -15.06
C ALA A 124 -20.16 -7.03 -16.50
N THR A 125 -19.14 -7.34 -17.31
CA THR A 125 -19.02 -6.77 -18.67
C THR A 125 -19.14 -7.79 -19.80
N GLU A 126 -19.49 -9.05 -19.50
CA GLU A 126 -19.45 -10.15 -20.48
C GLU A 126 -18.07 -10.29 -21.14
N ASN A 127 -17.01 -10.04 -20.36
CA ASN A 127 -15.61 -10.05 -20.78
C ASN A 127 -15.27 -9.01 -21.88
N LYS A 128 -15.99 -7.88 -21.89
CA LYS A 128 -15.76 -6.77 -22.83
C LYS A 128 -15.10 -5.60 -22.13
N ASN A 129 -14.33 -4.83 -22.91
CA ASN A 129 -13.74 -3.58 -22.44
C ASN A 129 -14.82 -2.55 -22.10
N THR A 130 -14.51 -1.71 -21.13
CA THR A 130 -15.34 -0.53 -20.82
C THR A 130 -14.95 0.64 -21.73
N THR A 131 -15.83 1.64 -21.87
CA THR A 131 -15.57 2.80 -22.74
C THR A 131 -14.69 3.87 -22.08
N ALA A 132 -14.29 3.71 -20.82
CA ALA A 132 -13.46 4.66 -20.10
C ALA A 132 -12.37 3.93 -19.30
N PRO A 133 -11.10 4.01 -19.71
CA PRO A 133 -10.00 3.31 -19.02
C PRO A 133 -9.94 3.63 -17.52
N TRP A 134 -10.15 4.89 -17.13
CA TRP A 134 -10.13 5.31 -15.72
C TRP A 134 -11.17 4.56 -14.88
N TYR A 135 -12.30 4.13 -15.46
CA TYR A 135 -13.37 3.46 -14.71
C TYR A 135 -12.94 2.06 -14.28
N ALA A 136 -12.39 1.26 -15.20
CA ALA A 136 -11.90 -0.08 -14.88
C ALA A 136 -10.64 -0.01 -13.99
N GLU A 137 -9.66 0.82 -14.36
CA GLU A 137 -8.44 1.01 -13.56
C GLU A 137 -8.77 1.56 -12.16
N GLY A 138 -9.64 2.56 -12.05
CA GLY A 138 -10.02 3.16 -10.77
C GLY A 138 -10.73 2.17 -9.84
N ILE A 139 -11.56 1.26 -10.39
CA ILE A 139 -12.14 0.15 -9.62
C ILE A 139 -11.06 -0.82 -9.16
N ALA A 140 -10.16 -1.22 -10.05
CA ALA A 140 -9.08 -2.15 -9.72
C ALA A 140 -8.14 -1.56 -8.66
N GLU A 141 -7.81 -0.27 -8.73
CA GLU A 141 -7.06 0.42 -7.67
C GLU A 141 -7.84 0.55 -6.37
N TYR A 142 -9.14 0.90 -6.43
CA TYR A 142 -9.98 0.97 -5.23
C TYR A 142 -10.03 -0.37 -4.50
N LEU A 143 -10.26 -1.46 -5.23
CA LEU A 143 -10.30 -2.80 -4.68
C LEU A 143 -8.91 -3.35 -4.31
N GLY A 144 -7.86 -2.89 -4.99
CA GLY A 144 -6.47 -3.23 -4.71
C GLY A 144 -5.91 -2.56 -3.46
N MET A 145 -6.37 -1.35 -3.10
CA MET A 145 -6.01 -0.71 -1.85
C MET A 145 -6.70 -1.40 -0.67
N HIS A 146 -5.90 -2.00 0.21
CA HIS A 146 -6.38 -3.00 1.14
C HIS A 146 -5.70 -2.95 2.51
N ASN A 147 -6.33 -3.56 3.50
CA ASN A 147 -5.72 -3.98 4.75
C ASN A 147 -5.97 -5.50 4.92
N TRP A 148 -4.88 -6.26 5.00
CA TRP A 148 -4.88 -7.72 5.16
C TRP A 148 -4.15 -8.06 6.45
N ASP A 149 -4.78 -8.77 7.39
CA ASP A 149 -4.13 -9.17 8.65
C ASP A 149 -3.51 -10.58 8.61
N GLY A 150 -3.74 -11.33 7.53
CA GLY A 150 -3.43 -12.77 7.41
C GLY A 150 -4.67 -13.68 7.48
N LYS A 151 -5.83 -13.12 7.82
CA LYS A 151 -7.10 -13.82 7.97
C LYS A 151 -8.28 -13.04 7.41
N THR A 152 -8.30 -11.73 7.62
CA THR A 152 -9.37 -10.81 7.22
C THR A 152 -8.84 -9.80 6.23
N LEU A 153 -9.55 -9.64 5.12
CA LEU A 153 -9.28 -8.61 4.11
C LEU A 153 -10.31 -7.50 4.23
N LYS A 154 -9.87 -6.26 4.10
CA LYS A 154 -10.73 -5.12 3.82
C LYS A 154 -10.18 -4.36 2.61
N THR A 155 -10.93 -4.33 1.52
CA THR A 155 -10.60 -3.57 0.30
C THR A 155 -11.22 -2.17 0.36
N GLY A 156 -10.80 -1.27 -0.54
CA GLY A 156 -11.39 0.07 -0.63
C GLY A 156 -11.01 0.96 0.56
N VAL A 157 -9.84 0.74 1.16
CA VAL A 157 -9.32 1.53 2.29
C VAL A 157 -8.13 2.37 1.85
N VAL A 158 -7.82 3.41 2.61
CA VAL A 158 -6.50 4.06 2.54
C VAL A 158 -5.63 3.40 3.60
N PRO A 159 -4.56 2.67 3.24
CA PRO A 159 -3.70 2.07 4.23
C PRO A 159 -2.99 3.18 5.02
N ALA A 160 -2.63 2.91 6.27
CA ALA A 160 -1.88 3.84 7.10
C ALA A 160 -0.53 4.23 6.48
N VAL A 161 0.07 3.32 5.70
CA VAL A 161 1.33 3.51 4.99
C VAL A 161 1.41 2.61 3.74
N SER A 162 1.92 3.14 2.64
CA SER A 162 2.37 2.35 1.47
C SER A 162 3.49 3.09 0.71
N LEU A 163 4.17 2.40 -0.24
CA LEU A 163 5.20 3.03 -1.09
C LEU A 163 4.65 4.17 -1.95
N GLU A 164 3.38 4.10 -2.34
CA GLU A 164 2.71 5.16 -3.06
C GLU A 164 1.60 5.79 -2.24
N ASP A 165 1.66 7.11 -2.13
CA ASP A 165 0.69 7.94 -1.42
C ASP A 165 -0.41 8.39 -2.38
N TYR A 166 -1.31 7.46 -2.72
CA TYR A 166 -2.41 7.69 -3.67
C TYR A 166 -3.24 8.94 -3.34
N PRO A 167 -3.67 9.17 -2.09
CA PRO A 167 -4.41 10.39 -1.74
C PRO A 167 -3.64 11.68 -2.04
N ALA A 168 -2.33 11.73 -1.76
CA ALA A 168 -1.52 12.93 -2.04
C ALA A 168 -1.34 13.14 -3.54
N LYS A 169 -1.01 12.08 -4.29
CA LYS A 169 -0.86 12.15 -5.76
C LYS A 169 -2.18 12.51 -6.46
N ALA A 170 -3.31 12.00 -5.97
CA ALA A 170 -4.62 12.33 -6.50
C ALA A 170 -4.98 13.81 -6.27
N LEU A 171 -4.64 14.36 -5.11
CA LEU A 171 -4.81 15.79 -4.81
C LEU A 171 -3.94 16.67 -5.73
N GLU A 172 -2.67 16.30 -5.92
CA GLU A 172 -1.76 16.98 -6.85
C GLU A 172 -2.33 16.98 -8.29
N GLN A 173 -2.77 15.83 -8.79
CA GLN A 173 -3.35 15.75 -10.14
C GLN A 173 -4.66 16.53 -10.25
N TYR A 174 -5.51 16.47 -9.21
CA TYR A 174 -6.77 17.22 -9.16
C TYR A 174 -6.52 18.73 -9.22
N GLU A 175 -5.51 19.23 -8.52
CA GLU A 175 -5.05 20.62 -8.58
C GLU A 175 -4.50 20.98 -9.96
N ALA A 176 -3.71 20.08 -10.58
CA ALA A 176 -3.13 20.29 -11.90
C ALA A 176 -4.19 20.43 -13.01
N ILE A 177 -5.35 19.76 -12.87
CA ILE A 177 -6.49 19.92 -13.77
C ILE A 177 -7.45 21.04 -13.35
N GLN A 178 -6.99 21.97 -12.50
CA GLN A 178 -7.77 23.12 -12.01
C GLN A 178 -9.10 22.71 -11.35
N GLU A 179 -9.09 21.59 -10.61
CA GLU A 179 -10.27 21.07 -9.93
C GLU A 179 -11.43 20.73 -10.89
N ASP A 180 -11.15 20.39 -12.15
CA ASP A 180 -12.17 19.97 -13.11
C ASP A 180 -12.50 18.48 -12.99
N LEU A 181 -13.13 18.12 -11.86
CA LEU A 181 -13.58 16.75 -11.59
C LEU A 181 -14.51 16.21 -12.70
N GLN A 182 -15.33 17.07 -13.30
CA GLN A 182 -16.25 16.67 -14.36
C GLN A 182 -15.49 16.31 -15.63
N ALA A 183 -14.49 17.09 -16.02
CA ALA A 183 -13.65 16.74 -17.17
C ALA A 183 -12.94 15.40 -16.95
N ALA A 184 -12.42 15.13 -15.74
CA ALA A 184 -11.76 13.87 -15.44
C ALA A 184 -12.75 12.69 -15.48
N ALA A 185 -13.88 12.82 -14.77
CA ALA A 185 -14.90 11.79 -14.68
C ALA A 185 -15.59 11.50 -16.03
N THR A 186 -15.69 12.50 -16.92
CA THR A 186 -16.26 12.31 -18.26
C THR A 186 -15.21 11.89 -19.31
N GLY A 187 -13.95 11.71 -18.91
CA GLY A 187 -12.84 11.35 -19.81
C GLY A 187 -12.43 12.46 -20.77
N THR A 188 -12.81 13.71 -20.49
CA THR A 188 -12.38 14.90 -21.25
C THR A 188 -10.92 15.24 -20.94
N VAL A 189 -10.47 15.01 -19.71
CA VAL A 189 -9.03 15.01 -19.34
C VAL A 189 -8.63 13.63 -18.84
N ALA A 190 -7.37 13.29 -19.02
CA ALA A 190 -6.83 12.03 -18.51
C ALA A 190 -6.84 12.04 -16.98
N ALA A 191 -7.24 10.92 -16.39
CA ALA A 191 -7.12 10.64 -14.97
C ALA A 191 -6.17 9.45 -14.81
N ASP A 192 -5.01 9.69 -14.20
CA ASP A 192 -4.07 8.61 -13.90
C ASP A 192 -4.61 7.76 -12.74
N ARG A 193 -3.95 6.64 -12.46
CA ARG A 193 -4.38 5.68 -11.43
C ARG A 193 -4.75 6.33 -10.08
N PRO A 194 -3.97 7.28 -9.52
CA PRO A 194 -4.37 7.94 -8.27
C PRO A 194 -5.68 8.75 -8.39
N LEU A 195 -5.86 9.57 -9.43
CA LEU A 195 -7.10 10.33 -9.59
C LEU A 195 -8.28 9.43 -9.96
N ALA A 196 -8.07 8.42 -10.80
CA ALA A 196 -9.08 7.41 -11.12
C ALA A 196 -9.56 6.67 -9.86
N TRP A 197 -8.62 6.24 -9.01
CA TRP A 197 -8.91 5.69 -7.69
C TRP A 197 -9.75 6.66 -6.85
N ALA A 198 -9.34 7.93 -6.76
CA ALA A 198 -10.04 8.92 -5.95
C ALA A 198 -11.48 9.16 -6.43
N ILE A 199 -11.70 9.26 -7.74
CA ILE A 199 -13.04 9.39 -8.34
C ILE A 199 -13.93 8.21 -7.93
N VAL A 200 -13.42 6.97 -8.06
CA VAL A 200 -14.17 5.77 -7.69
C VAL A 200 -14.43 5.72 -6.18
N HIS A 201 -13.39 5.88 -5.37
CA HIS A 201 -13.48 5.81 -3.91
C HIS A 201 -14.48 6.83 -3.37
N TRP A 202 -14.35 8.10 -3.77
CA TRP A 202 -15.27 9.15 -3.36
C TRP A 202 -16.70 8.84 -3.82
N SER A 203 -16.90 8.44 -5.08
CA SER A 203 -18.25 8.17 -5.62
C SER A 203 -18.93 7.01 -4.89
N VAL A 204 -18.21 5.90 -4.68
CA VAL A 204 -18.72 4.72 -3.96
C VAL A 204 -19.19 5.09 -2.55
N ASN A 205 -18.46 5.95 -1.85
CA ASN A 205 -18.74 6.26 -0.43
C ASN A 205 -19.66 7.46 -0.23
N ARG A 206 -19.61 8.48 -1.08
CA ARG A 206 -20.38 9.73 -0.95
C ARG A 206 -21.64 9.76 -1.80
N ARG A 207 -21.69 8.94 -2.85
CA ARG A 207 -22.75 8.89 -3.87
C ARG A 207 -23.09 7.44 -4.28
N PRO A 208 -23.34 6.52 -3.32
CA PRO A 208 -23.45 5.09 -3.63
C PRO A 208 -24.59 4.75 -4.60
N ARG A 209 -25.70 5.50 -4.57
CA ARG A 209 -26.85 5.26 -5.45
C ARG A 209 -26.56 5.69 -6.89
N GLU A 210 -26.01 6.88 -7.04
CA GLU A 210 -25.61 7.47 -8.31
C GLU A 210 -24.46 6.66 -8.93
N TRP A 211 -23.49 6.23 -8.11
CA TRP A 211 -22.42 5.32 -8.52
C TRP A 211 -22.97 4.00 -9.05
N ALA A 212 -23.91 3.37 -8.36
CA ALA A 212 -24.50 2.11 -8.83
C ALA A 212 -25.20 2.27 -10.19
N ALA A 213 -25.93 3.38 -10.40
CA ALA A 213 -26.56 3.68 -11.68
C ALA A 213 -25.52 3.93 -12.79
N PHE A 214 -24.46 4.70 -12.50
CA PHE A 214 -23.36 4.96 -13.41
C PHE A 214 -22.63 3.66 -13.81
N ALA A 215 -22.24 2.86 -12.82
CA ALA A 215 -21.55 1.58 -13.01
C ALA A 215 -22.37 0.61 -13.88
N ALA A 216 -23.69 0.55 -13.66
CA ALA A 216 -24.57 -0.30 -14.47
C ALA A 216 -24.57 0.08 -15.97
N ASP A 217 -24.50 1.38 -16.30
CA ASP A 217 -24.39 1.84 -17.68
C ASP A 217 -22.99 1.60 -18.25
N MET A 218 -21.93 1.86 -17.46
CA MET A 218 -20.55 1.61 -17.86
C MET A 218 -20.26 0.14 -18.17
N ASN A 219 -20.78 -0.77 -17.33
CA ASN A 219 -20.66 -2.22 -17.53
C ASN A 219 -21.34 -2.72 -18.81
N ARG A 220 -22.33 -1.98 -19.32
CA ARG A 220 -23.00 -2.25 -20.61
C ARG A 220 -22.30 -1.58 -21.80
N GLY A 221 -21.12 -0.99 -21.60
CA GLY A 221 -20.36 -0.29 -22.64
C GLY A 221 -21.05 0.99 -23.12
N ARG A 222 -21.84 1.66 -22.28
CA ARG A 222 -22.46 2.95 -22.64
C ARG A 222 -21.41 4.07 -22.60
N PRO A 223 -21.52 5.11 -23.46
CA PRO A 223 -20.57 6.22 -23.44
C PRO A 223 -20.47 6.90 -22.08
N VAL A 224 -19.24 7.11 -21.60
CA VAL A 224 -18.97 7.60 -20.23
C VAL A 224 -19.64 8.93 -19.91
N ARG A 225 -19.55 9.93 -20.81
CA ARG A 225 -20.17 11.24 -20.60
C ARG A 225 -21.69 11.14 -20.40
N LYS A 226 -22.38 10.42 -21.29
CA LYS A 226 -23.84 10.22 -21.21
C LYS A 226 -24.24 9.46 -19.94
N SER A 227 -23.44 8.46 -19.56
CA SER A 227 -23.69 7.66 -18.36
C SER A 227 -23.50 8.50 -17.09
N TRP A 228 -22.46 9.34 -17.07
CA TRP A 228 -22.18 10.26 -15.97
C TRP A 228 -23.27 11.31 -15.83
N GLU A 229 -23.60 12.04 -16.90
CA GLU A 229 -24.65 13.07 -16.89
C GLU A 229 -25.99 12.52 -16.42
N LYS A 230 -26.36 11.30 -16.85
CA LYS A 230 -27.60 10.64 -16.45
C LYS A 230 -27.62 10.25 -14.97
N ALA A 231 -26.52 9.74 -14.43
CA ALA A 231 -26.46 9.15 -13.10
C ALA A 231 -26.01 10.14 -12.01
N MET A 232 -24.97 10.93 -12.31
CA MET A 232 -24.32 11.87 -11.42
C MET A 232 -24.78 13.32 -11.65
N GLY A 233 -25.23 13.67 -12.86
CA GLY A 233 -25.56 15.05 -13.21
C GLY A 233 -24.34 15.97 -13.31
N ASP A 234 -24.59 17.27 -13.25
CA ASP A 234 -23.55 18.30 -13.33
C ASP A 234 -22.76 18.43 -12.03
N MET A 235 -21.45 18.65 -12.16
CA MET A 235 -20.57 18.83 -11.02
C MET A 235 -20.74 20.23 -10.43
N THR A 236 -21.48 20.33 -9.33
CA THR A 236 -21.69 21.61 -8.63
C THR A 236 -20.41 22.08 -7.91
N PRO A 237 -20.25 23.39 -7.64
CA PRO A 237 -19.15 23.88 -6.80
C PRO A 237 -19.06 23.20 -5.42
N ALA A 238 -20.21 22.84 -4.84
CA ALA A 238 -20.25 22.11 -3.57
C ALA A 238 -19.63 20.71 -3.67
N TRP A 239 -19.77 20.04 -4.82
CA TRP A 239 -19.17 18.72 -5.03
C TRP A 239 -17.66 18.81 -5.21
N LYS A 240 -17.17 19.81 -5.98
CA LYS A 240 -15.74 20.06 -6.13
C LYS A 240 -15.07 20.31 -4.76
N LYS A 241 -15.73 21.12 -3.93
CA LYS A 241 -15.29 21.36 -2.55
C LYS A 241 -15.31 20.09 -1.70
N ASP A 242 -16.40 19.32 -1.73
CA ASP A 242 -16.51 18.06 -0.97
C ASP A 242 -15.45 17.03 -1.39
N PHE A 243 -15.15 16.92 -2.69
CA PHE A 243 -14.09 16.05 -3.20
C PHE A 243 -12.70 16.46 -2.71
N ARG A 244 -12.39 17.77 -2.75
CA ARG A 244 -11.15 18.34 -2.20
C ARG A 244 -11.02 18.07 -0.69
N ASP A 245 -12.03 18.45 0.08
CA ASP A 245 -12.07 18.26 1.54
C ASP A 245 -11.91 16.75 1.89
N TRP A 246 -12.52 15.88 1.07
CA TRP A 246 -12.39 14.43 1.20
C TRP A 246 -10.94 13.97 0.95
N LEU A 247 -10.29 14.40 -0.13
CA LEU A 247 -8.88 14.08 -0.41
C LEU A 247 -7.95 14.54 0.72
N GLU A 248 -8.13 15.77 1.20
CA GLU A 248 -7.32 16.34 2.28
C GLU A 248 -7.48 15.59 3.62
N SER A 249 -8.68 15.05 3.88
CA SER A 249 -8.97 14.25 5.08
C SER A 249 -8.63 12.77 4.96
N HIS A 250 -8.45 12.24 3.74
CA HIS A 250 -8.16 10.82 3.46
C HIS A 250 -6.68 10.56 3.20
N GLN A 251 -5.79 11.44 3.66
CA GLN A 251 -4.35 11.28 3.52
C GLN A 251 -3.81 10.11 4.35
N GLN A 252 -2.81 9.39 3.83
CA GLN A 252 -2.06 8.44 4.64
C GLN A 252 -1.41 9.17 5.82
N PRO A 253 -1.55 8.69 7.07
CA PRO A 253 -0.95 9.34 8.23
C PRO A 253 0.58 9.23 8.24
N LEU A 254 1.13 8.16 7.68
CA LEU A 254 2.58 7.91 7.62
C LEU A 254 3.08 8.13 6.19
N ARG A 255 4.34 8.57 6.09
CA ARG A 255 5.13 8.61 4.87
C ARG A 255 6.36 7.75 5.04
N ILE A 256 6.64 6.90 4.05
CA ILE A 256 7.87 6.11 4.04
C ILE A 256 9.05 7.05 3.78
N VAL A 257 10.05 6.98 4.66
CA VAL A 257 11.33 7.64 4.47
C VAL A 257 12.32 6.66 3.86
N TRP A 258 12.38 5.43 4.41
CA TRP A 258 13.19 4.34 3.88
C TRP A 258 12.44 3.02 3.93
N ILE A 259 12.38 2.40 2.73
CA ILE A 259 12.01 1.04 2.32
C ILE A 259 10.90 0.28 3.08
N ASN A 260 10.07 -0.40 2.29
CA ASN A 260 9.15 -1.49 2.61
C ASN A 260 8.42 -1.41 3.97
N TRP A 261 7.33 -0.63 3.99
CA TRP A 261 6.36 -0.58 5.08
C TRP A 261 4.97 -0.95 4.57
N GLN A 262 4.17 -1.54 5.46
CA GLN A 262 2.79 -1.90 5.18
C GLN A 262 1.92 -1.83 6.44
N GLU A 263 0.63 -1.59 6.25
CA GLU A 263 -0.37 -1.85 7.28
C GLU A 263 -0.80 -3.32 7.24
N ARG A 264 -0.89 -3.96 8.41
CA ARG A 264 -1.33 -5.35 8.58
C ARG A 264 -2.26 -5.45 9.80
N GLY A 265 -3.57 -5.39 9.58
CA GLY A 265 -4.55 -5.22 10.65
C GLY A 265 -4.40 -3.86 11.34
N GLU A 266 -4.29 -3.85 12.67
CA GLU A 266 -4.03 -2.63 13.46
C GLU A 266 -2.53 -2.31 13.59
N LEU A 267 -1.68 -3.06 12.90
CA LEU A 267 -0.23 -3.01 13.05
C LEU A 267 0.42 -2.39 11.82
N ILE A 268 1.56 -1.75 12.04
CA ILE A 268 2.45 -1.27 10.99
C ILE A 268 3.66 -2.20 10.95
N GLU A 269 3.89 -2.85 9.82
CA GLU A 269 5.00 -3.76 9.64
C GLU A 269 6.03 -3.14 8.70
N GLY A 270 7.31 -3.27 9.07
CA GLY A 270 8.43 -2.92 8.22
C GLY A 270 9.36 -4.11 7.99
N ARG A 271 10.03 -4.14 6.83
CA ARG A 271 11.08 -5.10 6.51
C ARG A 271 12.33 -4.43 5.93
N ALA A 272 13.49 -4.84 6.41
CA ALA A 272 14.77 -4.34 5.93
C ALA A 272 15.81 -5.47 5.86
N ALA A 273 16.74 -5.36 4.90
CA ALA A 273 17.91 -6.23 4.88
C ALA A 273 18.81 -5.96 6.10
N PRO A 274 19.62 -6.93 6.57
CA PRO A 274 20.56 -6.71 7.67
C PRO A 274 21.44 -5.47 7.46
N GLY A 275 21.54 -4.61 8.49
CA GLY A 275 22.30 -3.36 8.45
C GLY A 275 21.64 -2.22 7.67
N VAL A 276 20.43 -2.41 7.14
CA VAL A 276 19.66 -1.36 6.48
C VAL A 276 18.64 -0.78 7.45
N ILE A 277 18.59 0.55 7.53
CA ILE A 277 17.59 1.26 8.32
C ILE A 277 16.34 1.48 7.48
N ALA A 278 15.21 1.17 8.09
CA ALA A 278 13.89 1.50 7.57
C ALA A 278 13.22 2.49 8.52
N GLY A 279 12.45 3.42 7.94
CA GLY A 279 11.76 4.46 8.68
C GLY A 279 10.48 4.89 7.99
N ALA A 280 9.43 5.09 8.78
CA ALA A 280 8.22 5.77 8.37
C ALA A 280 7.92 6.89 9.38
N VAL A 281 7.49 8.06 8.90
CA VAL A 281 7.24 9.23 9.75
C VAL A 281 5.81 9.72 9.62
N LEU A 282 5.25 10.23 10.70
CA LEU A 282 3.95 10.89 10.68
C LEU A 282 4.04 12.18 9.87
N LYS A 283 3.11 12.37 8.92
CA LYS A 283 3.00 13.62 8.16
C LYS A 283 2.57 14.80 9.03
N LYS A 284 1.82 14.52 10.10
CA LYS A 284 1.35 15.49 11.09
C LYS A 284 1.67 14.98 12.50
N PRO A 285 2.93 15.09 12.97
CA PRO A 285 3.29 14.58 14.29
C PRO A 285 2.61 15.41 15.40
N GLY A 286 1.94 14.72 16.32
CA GLY A 286 1.33 15.35 17.50
C GLY A 286 2.35 15.68 18.60
N PRO A 287 1.88 16.21 19.76
CA PRO A 287 2.75 16.47 20.91
C PRO A 287 3.28 15.20 21.57
N ARG A 288 2.67 14.04 21.27
CA ARG A 288 3.06 12.73 21.78
C ARG A 288 2.97 11.70 20.66
N LEU A 289 3.96 10.81 20.61
CA LEU A 289 3.96 9.60 19.80
C LEU A 289 4.41 8.45 20.69
N ALA A 290 3.63 7.38 20.77
CA ALA A 290 4.04 6.17 21.47
C ALA A 290 3.80 4.95 20.57
N VAL A 291 4.76 4.04 20.56
CA VAL A 291 4.70 2.80 19.78
C VAL A 291 5.04 1.61 20.66
N GLU A 292 4.25 0.55 20.56
CA GLU A 292 4.58 -0.77 21.07
C GLU A 292 5.32 -1.54 19.98
N ILE A 293 6.46 -2.16 20.32
CA ILE A 293 7.40 -2.77 19.37
C ILE A 293 7.38 -4.29 19.53
N VAL A 294 6.88 -4.98 18.52
CA VAL A 294 6.86 -6.44 18.44
C VAL A 294 7.89 -6.86 17.39
N SER A 295 9.13 -7.11 17.83
CA SER A 295 10.15 -7.68 16.95
C SER A 295 9.76 -9.11 16.61
N ARG A 296 9.76 -9.46 15.31
CA ARG A 296 9.39 -10.80 14.87
C ARG A 296 10.60 -11.62 14.48
N ASP A 297 11.51 -11.09 13.65
CA ASP A 297 12.71 -11.83 13.23
C ASP A 297 13.87 -10.91 12.81
N GLY A 298 15.09 -11.22 13.28
CA GLY A 298 16.35 -10.73 12.69
C GLY A 298 16.64 -9.23 12.76
N ALA A 299 15.86 -8.44 13.51
CA ALA A 299 16.10 -7.02 13.67
C ALA A 299 17.24 -6.75 14.66
N ASN A 300 18.17 -5.88 14.27
CA ASN A 300 19.29 -5.44 15.11
C ASN A 300 18.80 -4.47 16.19
N SER A 301 17.92 -3.55 15.80
CA SER A 301 17.32 -2.55 16.67
C SER A 301 15.94 -2.16 16.17
N ALA A 302 15.07 -1.69 17.07
CA ALA A 302 13.78 -1.13 16.74
C ALA A 302 13.39 -0.02 17.72
N GLY A 303 12.71 1.01 17.24
CA GLY A 303 12.29 2.11 18.08
C GLY A 303 11.65 3.26 17.31
N LEU A 304 12.10 4.49 17.58
CA LEU A 304 11.53 5.70 17.02
C LEU A 304 12.58 6.50 16.28
N MET A 305 12.21 7.00 15.11
CA MET A 305 12.78 8.21 14.55
C MET A 305 12.04 9.39 15.16
N PHE A 306 12.76 10.33 15.77
CA PHE A 306 12.15 11.49 16.45
C PHE A 306 12.58 12.84 15.88
N HIS A 307 13.51 12.82 14.93
CA HIS A 307 13.87 13.94 14.07
C HIS A 307 14.30 13.40 12.71
N HIS A 308 13.77 13.97 11.63
CA HIS A 308 14.16 13.65 10.26
C HIS A 308 14.13 14.92 9.42
N ALA A 309 15.32 15.39 9.05
CA ALA A 309 15.52 16.51 8.13
C ALA A 309 16.01 16.02 6.76
N GLY A 310 16.48 14.78 6.65
CA GLY A 310 16.83 14.15 5.38
C GLY A 310 17.55 12.82 5.56
N LYS A 311 18.06 12.27 4.45
CA LYS A 311 18.75 10.97 4.41
C LYS A 311 20.04 10.91 5.24
N GLU A 312 20.62 12.06 5.54
CA GLU A 312 21.89 12.18 6.27
C GLU A 312 21.76 13.07 7.51
N ASP A 313 20.53 13.43 7.92
CA ASP A 313 20.27 14.16 9.16
C ASP A 313 18.98 13.64 9.81
N TYR A 314 19.15 12.70 10.74
CA TYR A 314 18.05 12.13 11.51
C TYR A 314 18.50 11.50 12.82
N TRP A 315 17.60 11.49 13.78
CA TRP A 315 17.82 10.92 15.10
C TRP A 315 16.95 9.69 15.34
N LEU A 316 17.57 8.68 15.95
CA LEU A 316 16.95 7.41 16.34
C LEU A 316 17.03 7.22 17.85
N LEU A 317 15.91 6.77 18.42
CA LEU A 317 15.85 6.06 19.69
C LEU A 317 15.76 4.58 19.34
N ASP A 318 16.84 3.85 19.56
CA ASP A 318 16.93 2.41 19.31
C ASP A 318 16.75 1.63 20.58
N ILE A 319 15.91 0.58 20.55
CA ILE A 319 15.86 -0.44 21.58
C ILE A 319 16.61 -1.67 21.07
N LEU A 320 17.67 -2.02 21.78
CA LEU A 320 18.51 -3.19 21.58
C LEU A 320 18.06 -4.26 22.57
N ASP A 321 17.90 -5.51 22.11
CA ASP A 321 17.61 -6.73 22.90
C ASP A 321 16.44 -6.67 23.92
N GLY A 322 15.68 -5.59 23.94
CA GLY A 322 14.58 -5.35 24.89
C GLY A 322 15.04 -4.92 26.29
N SER A 323 16.32 -4.62 26.52
CA SER A 323 16.82 -4.16 27.83
C SER A 323 17.75 -2.94 27.79
N GLN A 324 18.20 -2.55 26.59
CA GLN A 324 19.07 -1.40 26.39
C GLN A 324 18.47 -0.45 25.36
N ALA A 325 18.49 0.85 25.64
CA ALA A 325 18.10 1.88 24.71
C ALA A 325 19.30 2.77 24.37
N SER A 326 19.42 3.23 23.13
CA SER A 326 20.45 4.19 22.72
C SER A 326 19.87 5.30 21.86
N ILE A 327 20.44 6.50 21.99
CA ILE A 327 20.12 7.63 21.12
C ILE A 327 21.26 7.78 20.12
N ARG A 328 20.94 7.68 18.83
CA ARG A 328 21.88 7.84 17.72
C ARG A 328 21.47 9.00 16.83
N HIS A 329 22.44 9.77 16.35
CA HIS A 329 22.26 10.80 15.32
C HIS A 329 23.06 10.39 14.10
N ARG A 330 22.41 10.34 12.93
CA ARG A 330 23.15 10.31 11.68
C ARG A 330 23.28 11.73 11.17
N LEU A 331 24.51 12.20 11.01
CA LEU A 331 24.83 13.51 10.46
C LEU A 331 25.90 13.36 9.38
N ASN A 332 25.61 13.80 8.14
CA ASN A 332 26.55 13.76 7.02
C ASN A 332 27.18 12.37 6.78
N GLY A 333 26.39 11.31 6.92
CA GLY A 333 26.85 9.92 6.75
C GLY A 333 27.57 9.32 7.96
N GLN A 334 27.79 10.08 9.03
CA GLN A 334 28.44 9.62 10.24
C GLN A 334 27.43 9.34 11.35
N TRP A 335 27.73 8.34 12.18
CA TRP A 335 26.93 8.00 13.36
C TRP A 335 27.55 8.59 14.62
N GLU A 336 26.78 9.42 15.31
CA GLU A 336 27.08 9.87 16.66
C GLU A 336 26.17 9.15 17.65
N SER A 337 26.75 8.60 18.72
CA SER A 337 25.99 8.03 19.84
C SER A 337 25.99 9.01 21.01
N ARG A 338 24.81 9.30 21.56
CA ARG A 338 24.66 10.11 22.80
C ARG A 338 24.62 9.27 24.07
N GLY A 339 24.98 7.98 23.96
CA GLY A 339 25.04 7.05 25.07
C GLY A 339 23.95 5.97 24.99
N ALA A 340 24.04 5.03 25.94
CA ALA A 340 23.09 3.96 26.08
C ALA A 340 22.64 3.84 27.53
N VAL A 341 21.35 3.61 27.72
CA VAL A 341 20.70 3.51 29.02
C VAL A 341 20.08 2.13 29.14
N LYS A 342 20.41 1.41 30.22
CA LYS A 342 19.71 0.18 30.57
C LYS A 342 18.37 0.54 31.20
N PHE A 343 17.32 -0.18 30.84
CA PHE A 343 16.00 -0.01 31.43
C PHE A 343 15.45 -1.34 31.92
N GLU A 344 14.48 -1.29 32.84
CA GLU A 344 13.86 -2.50 33.37
C GLU A 344 13.01 -3.17 32.29
N LYS A 345 13.32 -4.45 32.02
CA LYS A 345 12.52 -5.26 31.11
C LYS A 345 11.16 -5.53 31.75
N ARG A 346 10.09 -5.17 31.04
CA ARG A 346 8.72 -5.47 31.46
C ARG A 346 8.21 -6.74 30.80
N ALA A 347 7.18 -7.35 31.39
CA ALA A 347 6.40 -8.36 30.71
C ALA A 347 5.68 -7.71 29.51
N GLY A 348 5.82 -8.31 28.33
CA GLY A 348 5.24 -7.79 27.09
C GLY A 348 6.25 -7.11 26.16
N ALA A 349 5.73 -6.48 25.11
CA ALA A 349 6.51 -5.75 24.13
C ALA A 349 7.00 -4.40 24.70
N PRO A 350 8.25 -3.98 24.44
CA PRO A 350 8.72 -2.68 24.86
C PRO A 350 7.95 -1.55 24.16
N THR A 351 7.72 -0.46 24.87
CA THR A 351 7.12 0.75 24.31
C THR A 351 8.17 1.85 24.18
N ALA A 352 8.28 2.45 23.01
CA ALA A 352 9.05 3.68 22.80
C ALA A 352 8.09 4.87 22.71
N GLU A 353 8.43 5.96 23.39
CA GLU A 353 7.60 7.17 23.44
C GLU A 353 8.44 8.42 23.21
N LEU A 354 7.87 9.35 22.45
CA LEU A 354 8.33 10.71 22.22
C LEU A 354 7.29 11.67 22.79
N VAL A 355 7.71 12.57 23.67
CA VAL A 355 6.89 13.69 24.18
C VAL A 355 7.58 15.01 23.80
N ARG A 356 6.85 15.91 23.15
CA ARG A 356 7.35 17.24 22.78
C ARG A 356 7.05 18.24 23.88
N ASP A 357 8.08 18.90 24.36
CA ASP A 357 8.03 19.94 25.39
C ASP A 357 8.79 21.18 24.89
N GLY A 358 8.05 22.10 24.25
CA GLY A 358 8.62 23.26 23.57
C GLY A 358 9.53 22.86 22.40
N SER A 359 10.80 23.27 22.44
CA SER A 359 11.82 22.90 21.46
C SER A 359 12.50 21.55 21.75
N ALA A 360 12.18 20.92 22.89
CA ALA A 360 12.80 19.68 23.31
C ALA A 360 11.88 18.47 23.08
N SER A 361 12.52 17.34 22.79
CA SER A 361 11.92 16.03 22.67
C SER A 361 12.39 15.17 23.85
N ILE A 362 11.45 14.71 24.67
CA ILE A 362 11.69 13.79 25.78
C ILE A 362 11.41 12.38 25.28
N LEU A 363 12.42 11.52 25.37
CA LEU A 363 12.39 10.15 24.89
C LEU A 363 12.23 9.19 26.06
N LYS A 364 11.27 8.27 25.96
CA LYS A 364 11.01 7.29 27.00
C LYS A 364 10.96 5.88 26.44
N VAL A 365 11.42 4.92 27.24
CA VAL A 365 11.22 3.49 26.99
C VAL A 365 10.59 2.89 28.22
N ASN A 366 9.45 2.20 28.04
CA ASN A 366 8.63 1.68 29.15
C ASN A 366 8.31 2.77 30.20
N GLY A 367 8.13 4.02 29.78
CA GLY A 367 7.89 5.16 30.68
C GLY A 367 9.12 5.70 31.41
N THR A 368 10.28 5.04 31.33
CA THR A 368 11.56 5.55 31.83
C THR A 368 12.16 6.54 30.84
N GLU A 369 12.51 7.74 31.29
CA GLU A 369 13.20 8.73 30.46
C GLU A 369 14.61 8.24 30.09
N ILE A 370 14.88 8.20 28.79
CA ILE A 370 16.16 7.77 28.22
C ILE A 370 17.01 8.99 27.87
N GLY A 371 16.38 10.10 27.50
CA GLY A 371 17.10 11.33 27.24
C GLY A 371 16.20 12.45 26.74
N ARG A 372 16.80 13.63 26.67
CA ARG A 372 16.20 14.86 26.14
C ARG A 372 17.07 15.37 25.00
N VAL A 373 16.46 15.64 23.86
CA VAL A 373 17.15 16.15 22.66
C VAL A 373 16.45 17.42 22.19
N GLU A 374 17.22 18.47 21.90
CA GLU A 374 16.68 19.66 21.25
C GLU A 374 16.44 19.38 19.77
N GLY A 375 15.27 19.79 19.28
CA GLY A 375 14.92 19.60 17.89
C GLY A 375 13.43 19.40 17.70
N SER A 376 12.96 19.89 16.56
CA SER A 376 11.66 19.54 16.00
C SER A 376 11.90 18.88 14.66
N GLY A 377 11.02 17.98 14.26
CA GLY A 377 11.14 17.26 13.00
C GLY A 377 9.96 16.31 12.82
N GLU A 378 9.99 15.54 11.75
CA GLU A 378 9.05 14.43 11.60
C GLU A 378 9.45 13.29 12.55
N ALA A 379 8.47 12.51 13.00
CA ALA A 379 8.70 11.41 13.92
C ALA A 379 7.81 10.22 13.58
N GLY A 380 8.30 9.00 13.82
CA GLY A 380 7.58 7.76 13.53
C GLY A 380 8.41 6.52 13.83
N PRO A 381 7.89 5.32 13.53
CA PRO A 381 8.60 4.07 13.75
C PRO A 381 9.85 3.96 12.86
N ALA A 382 10.92 3.40 13.42
CA ALA A 382 12.14 3.08 12.71
C ALA A 382 12.79 1.82 13.27
N PHE A 383 13.56 1.12 12.45
CA PHE A 383 14.28 -0.07 12.85
C PHE A 383 15.46 -0.35 11.90
N GLU A 384 16.35 -1.25 12.32
CA GLU A 384 17.51 -1.67 11.53
C GLU A 384 17.49 -3.19 11.32
N GLY A 385 17.36 -3.60 10.06
CA GLY A 385 17.34 -5.01 9.65
C GLY A 385 16.11 -5.81 10.07
N GLY A 386 15.91 -6.96 9.42
CA GLY A 386 14.89 -7.93 9.80
C GLY A 386 13.45 -7.48 9.53
N ARG A 387 12.52 -7.99 10.35
CA ARG A 387 11.09 -7.72 10.31
C ARG A 387 10.62 -7.23 11.68
N VAL A 388 10.03 -6.04 11.70
CA VAL A 388 9.53 -5.42 12.93
C VAL A 388 8.09 -5.00 12.74
N VAL A 389 7.29 -5.21 13.78
CA VAL A 389 5.90 -4.82 13.82
C VAL A 389 5.70 -3.78 14.92
N PHE A 390 4.99 -2.72 14.60
CA PHE A 390 4.69 -1.61 15.49
C PHE A 390 3.19 -1.49 15.67
N ARG A 391 2.76 -1.19 16.89
CA ARG A 391 1.41 -0.70 17.16
C ARG A 391 1.48 0.74 17.61
N LEU A 392 0.83 1.63 16.86
CA LEU A 392 0.70 3.03 17.25
C LEU A 392 -0.28 3.12 18.43
N LEU A 393 0.17 3.68 19.55
CA LEU A 393 -0.67 3.89 20.74
C LEU A 393 -1.33 5.27 20.64
N LYS A 394 -2.64 5.29 20.88
CA LYS A 394 -3.47 6.52 20.81
C LYS A 394 -3.38 7.36 22.07
#